data_AF-A0A8B5XE08-F1
#
_entry.id   AF-A0A8B5XE08-F1
#
_cell.length_a   1.000
_cell.length_b   1.000
_cell.length_c   1.000
_cell.angle_alpha   90.00
_cell.angle_beta   90.00
_cell.angle_gamma   90.00
#
_symmetry.space_group_name_H-M   'P 1'
#
loop_
_entity.id
_entity.type
_entity.pdbx_description
1 polymer ?
#
loop_
_entity_poly.entity_id
_entity_poly.type
_entity_poly.pdbx_seq_one_letter_code
_entity_poly.pdbx_strand_id
1 'polypeptide(L)'
;MGFYGDLVDLPLQDILYVISSHGKSGLLVLTTQSHDISLEFDRGAVASVTTSDGSLKIGQLLVSQGYVTEEQIEQALGLQAVNPDTTRIGDVLIDVGYVTRGQIQNAVNAQLEASIFRILVQYGGTFSFEPATNIETDPIASGIRLESMVLNAMRLADEWGAVHDSNLRVELTDTLIDASTVNSLTDEERSLVMSVLNGDSTIDVIALRSGLNSEQFGQAVSGLQDRSMIQLVELKSTDQATADTP
;
A
#
# COMPACT_ATOMS: atom_id res chain seq x y z
N MET A 1 -0.16 -23.88 -17.57
CA MET A 1 -1.46 -23.92 -16.88
C MET A 1 -1.44 -22.80 -15.86
N GLY A 2 -2.49 -21.97 -15.84
CA GLY A 2 -2.67 -20.98 -14.77
C GLY A 2 -3.06 -21.65 -13.47
N PHE A 3 -2.98 -20.90 -12.38
CA PHE A 3 -3.37 -21.35 -11.04
C PHE A 3 -3.94 -20.18 -10.26
N TYR A 4 -4.93 -20.45 -9.40
CA TYR A 4 -5.62 -19.46 -8.59
C TYR A 4 -5.92 -20.07 -7.22
N GLY A 5 -6.19 -19.23 -6.24
CA GLY A 5 -6.53 -19.67 -4.90
C GLY A 5 -6.58 -18.53 -3.89
N ASP A 6 -6.65 -18.90 -2.62
CA ASP A 6 -6.65 -17.98 -1.50
C ASP A 6 -5.24 -17.79 -0.94
N LEU A 7 -4.90 -16.55 -0.59
CA LEU A 7 -3.61 -16.20 0.02
C LEU A 7 -3.45 -16.76 1.45
N VAL A 8 -4.55 -17.21 2.06
CA VAL A 8 -4.56 -17.90 3.35
C VAL A 8 -4.05 -19.33 3.24
N ASP A 9 -4.39 -20.02 2.14
CA ASP A 9 -4.01 -21.42 1.92
C ASP A 9 -2.60 -21.54 1.33
N LEU A 10 -2.17 -20.55 0.54
CA LEU A 10 -0.87 -20.50 -0.08
C LEU A 10 -0.21 -19.14 0.14
N PRO A 11 0.85 -19.07 0.97
CA PRO A 11 1.57 -17.83 1.24
C PRO A 11 2.11 -17.15 -0.02
N LEU A 12 2.07 -15.82 -0.05
CA LEU A 12 2.54 -15.01 -1.17
C LEU A 12 3.99 -15.33 -1.57
N GLN A 13 4.87 -15.54 -0.60
CA GLN A 13 6.28 -15.90 -0.86
C GLN A 13 6.43 -17.18 -1.68
N ASP A 14 5.56 -18.17 -1.48
CA ASP A 14 5.64 -19.46 -2.15
C ASP A 14 5.17 -19.33 -3.60
N ILE A 15 4.12 -18.54 -3.83
CA ILE A 15 3.62 -18.18 -5.17
C ILE A 15 4.72 -17.49 -5.97
N LEU A 16 5.34 -16.47 -5.38
CA LEU A 16 6.39 -15.68 -6.02
C LEU A 16 7.65 -16.52 -6.24
N TYR A 17 8.01 -17.39 -5.30
CA TYR A 17 9.11 -18.33 -5.46
C TYR A 17 8.85 -19.29 -6.63
N VAL A 18 7.65 -19.85 -6.75
CA VAL A 18 7.30 -20.77 -7.86
C VAL A 18 7.38 -20.07 -9.21
N ILE A 19 6.94 -18.82 -9.31
CA ILE A 19 7.02 -18.04 -10.56
C ILE A 19 8.48 -17.74 -10.91
N SER A 20 9.25 -17.25 -9.94
CA SER A 20 10.63 -16.80 -10.15
C SER A 20 11.59 -17.96 -10.39
N SER A 21 11.59 -18.98 -9.53
CA SER A 21 12.51 -20.12 -9.60
C SER A 21 12.27 -21.04 -10.80
N HIS A 22 11.02 -21.17 -11.24
CA HIS A 22 10.69 -21.95 -12.43
C HIS A 22 10.67 -21.12 -13.72
N GLY A 23 11.06 -19.84 -13.66
CA GLY A 23 11.14 -18.97 -14.83
C GLY A 23 9.81 -18.83 -15.58
N LYS A 24 8.68 -18.75 -14.85
CA LYS A 24 7.36 -18.61 -15.48
C LYS A 24 7.19 -17.20 -16.05
N SER A 25 6.56 -17.11 -17.21
CA SER A 25 6.08 -15.85 -17.78
C SER A 25 4.55 -15.79 -17.72
N GLY A 26 4.00 -14.64 -17.36
CA GLY A 26 2.56 -14.47 -17.18
C GLY A 26 2.18 -13.31 -16.28
N LEU A 27 0.88 -13.12 -16.10
CA LEU A 27 0.29 -12.12 -15.22
C LEU A 27 -0.12 -12.77 -13.90
N LEU A 28 0.42 -12.28 -12.80
CA LEU A 28 -0.06 -12.55 -11.44
C LEU A 28 -0.94 -11.38 -11.00
N VAL A 29 -2.18 -11.67 -10.64
CA VAL A 29 -3.08 -10.71 -9.98
C VAL A 29 -3.27 -11.13 -8.55
N LEU A 30 -3.10 -10.19 -7.63
CA LEU A 30 -3.39 -10.31 -6.21
C LEU A 30 -4.56 -9.38 -5.91
N THR A 31 -5.63 -9.90 -5.31
CA THR A 31 -6.84 -9.14 -5.05
C THR A 31 -7.21 -9.22 -3.57
N THR A 32 -7.48 -8.05 -3.00
CA THR A 32 -8.00 -7.89 -1.64
C THR A 32 -9.33 -7.15 -1.68
N GLN A 33 -9.95 -6.88 -0.52
CA GLN A 33 -11.23 -6.16 -0.48
C GLN A 33 -11.13 -4.71 -0.99
N SER A 34 -9.94 -4.10 -0.94
CA SER A 34 -9.76 -2.67 -1.20
C SER A 34 -8.70 -2.36 -2.25
N HIS A 35 -7.84 -3.32 -2.62
CA HIS A 35 -6.71 -3.10 -3.51
C HIS A 35 -6.42 -4.34 -4.36
N ASP A 36 -5.89 -4.09 -5.56
CA ASP A 36 -5.37 -5.10 -6.47
C ASP A 36 -3.94 -4.76 -6.87
N ILE A 37 -3.10 -5.78 -6.95
CA ILE A 37 -1.75 -5.70 -7.51
C ILE A 37 -1.67 -6.64 -8.70
N SER A 38 -1.27 -6.11 -9.84
CA SER A 38 -0.99 -6.85 -11.07
C SER A 38 0.51 -6.82 -11.34
N LEU A 39 1.12 -8.00 -11.41
CA LEU A 39 2.54 -8.20 -11.68
C LEU A 39 2.68 -9.03 -12.95
N GLU A 40 3.31 -8.47 -13.97
CA GLU A 40 3.70 -9.24 -15.14
C GLU A 40 5.11 -9.79 -14.95
N PHE A 41 5.32 -11.04 -15.33
CA PHE A 41 6.59 -11.73 -15.25
C PHE A 41 7.07 -12.13 -16.65
N ASP A 42 8.34 -11.88 -16.95
CA ASP A 42 9.06 -12.50 -18.05
C ASP A 42 10.18 -13.40 -17.50
N ARG A 43 10.08 -14.70 -17.75
CA ARG A 43 11.06 -15.72 -17.36
C ARG A 43 11.42 -15.64 -15.87
N GLY A 44 10.41 -15.44 -15.02
CA GLY A 44 10.54 -15.34 -13.58
C GLY A 44 10.99 -13.97 -13.05
N ALA A 45 11.33 -13.01 -13.92
CA ALA A 45 11.64 -11.64 -13.52
C ALA A 45 10.40 -10.74 -13.67
N VAL A 46 10.26 -9.75 -12.79
CA VAL A 46 9.18 -8.76 -12.89
C VAL A 46 9.40 -7.87 -14.11
N ALA A 47 8.43 -7.88 -15.01
CA ALA A 47 8.45 -7.13 -16.25
C ALA A 47 7.60 -5.85 -16.19
N SER A 48 6.53 -5.85 -15.41
CA SER A 48 5.66 -4.68 -15.20
C SER A 48 4.90 -4.82 -13.89
N VAL A 49 4.52 -3.69 -13.30
CA VAL A 49 3.74 -3.61 -12.06
C VAL A 49 2.62 -2.61 -12.25
N THR A 50 1.43 -2.95 -11.79
CA THR A 50 0.30 -2.03 -11.71
C THR A 50 -0.44 -2.26 -10.41
N THR A 51 -0.75 -1.18 -9.70
CA THR A 51 -1.52 -1.22 -8.47
C THR A 51 -2.79 -0.41 -8.66
N SER A 52 -3.95 -0.93 -8.26
CA SER A 52 -5.22 -0.17 -8.29
C SER A 52 -5.36 0.83 -7.15
N ASP A 53 -4.39 0.84 -6.23
CA ASP A 53 -4.36 1.69 -5.05
C ASP A 53 -4.24 3.18 -5.42
N GLY A 54 -5.35 3.90 -5.25
CA GLY A 54 -5.41 5.35 -5.46
C GLY A 54 -4.78 6.17 -4.33
N SER A 55 -4.42 5.56 -3.20
CA SER A 55 -3.94 6.26 -1.99
C SER A 55 -2.44 6.56 -2.00
N LEU A 56 -1.65 5.88 -2.82
CA LEU A 56 -0.24 6.17 -3.06
C LEU A 56 0.00 6.22 -4.57
N LYS A 57 -0.44 7.31 -5.20
CA LYS A 57 -0.05 7.57 -6.58
C LYS A 57 1.45 7.79 -6.62
N ILE A 58 2.12 7.26 -7.65
CA ILE A 58 3.56 7.46 -7.83
C ILE A 58 3.97 8.95 -7.73
N GLY A 59 3.10 9.86 -8.18
CA GLY A 59 3.32 11.31 -8.04
C GLY A 59 3.42 11.77 -6.58
N GLN A 60 2.56 11.29 -5.68
CA GLN A 60 2.62 11.63 -4.25
C GLN A 60 3.87 11.06 -3.59
N LEU A 61 4.29 9.84 -3.97
CA LEU A 61 5.55 9.26 -3.50
C LEU A 61 6.76 10.07 -3.95
N LEU A 62 6.75 10.57 -5.19
CA LEU A 62 7.83 11.43 -5.69
C LEU A 62 7.88 12.78 -4.95
N VAL A 63 6.72 13.32 -4.57
CA VAL A 63 6.63 14.55 -3.75
C VAL A 63 7.12 14.30 -2.32
N SER A 64 6.68 13.22 -1.66
CA SER A 64 7.09 12.90 -0.29
C SER A 64 8.58 12.59 -0.18
N GLN A 65 9.18 12.03 -1.24
CA GLN A 65 10.62 11.81 -1.36
C GLN A 65 11.41 13.07 -1.76
N GLY A 66 10.72 14.20 -1.99
CA GLY A 66 11.34 15.48 -2.35
C GLY A 66 11.95 15.53 -3.75
N TYR A 67 11.58 14.60 -4.64
CA TYR A 67 12.09 14.57 -6.01
C TYR A 67 11.36 15.56 -6.92
N VAL A 68 10.10 15.84 -6.63
CA VAL A 68 9.26 16.78 -7.38
C VAL A 68 8.38 17.57 -6.43
N THR A 69 7.85 18.68 -6.91
CA THR A 69 6.83 19.49 -6.24
C THR A 69 5.43 19.09 -6.73
N GLU A 70 4.39 19.45 -5.97
CA GLU A 70 3.01 19.25 -6.40
C GLU A 70 2.72 19.98 -7.73
N GLU A 71 3.25 21.20 -7.90
CA GLU A 71 3.12 21.98 -9.14
C GLU A 71 3.73 21.24 -10.35
N GLN A 72 4.87 20.57 -10.17
CA GLN A 72 5.52 19.78 -11.22
C GLN A 72 4.72 18.53 -11.59
N ILE A 73 4.05 17.90 -10.61
CA ILE A 73 3.13 16.80 -10.85
C ILE A 73 1.90 17.28 -11.65
N GLU A 74 1.30 18.41 -11.28
CA GLU A 74 0.17 18.98 -12.00
C GLU A 74 0.51 19.33 -13.45
N GLN A 75 1.69 19.91 -13.68
CA GLN A 75 2.20 20.18 -15.02
C GLN A 75 2.36 18.89 -15.84
N ALA A 76 2.95 17.84 -15.25
CA ALA A 76 3.11 16.55 -15.92
C ALA A 76 1.76 15.89 -16.24
N LEU A 77 0.78 15.96 -15.33
CA LEU A 77 -0.59 15.50 -15.57
C LEU A 77 -1.26 16.27 -16.72
N GLY A 78 -1.06 17.59 -16.78
CA GLY A 78 -1.55 18.43 -17.87
C GLY A 78 -0.96 18.02 -19.22
N LEU A 79 0.34 17.72 -19.28
CA LEU A 79 1.00 17.24 -20.50
C LEU A 79 0.53 15.84 -20.91
N GLN A 80 0.36 14.94 -19.93
CA GLN A 80 -0.17 13.60 -20.16
C GLN A 80 -1.59 13.64 -20.77
N ALA A 81 -2.44 14.54 -20.29
CA ALA A 81 -3.82 14.66 -20.80
C ALA A 81 -3.89 15.12 -22.27
N VAL A 82 -2.85 15.78 -22.78
CA VAL A 82 -2.79 16.32 -24.15
C VAL A 82 -2.09 15.35 -25.11
N ASN A 83 -1.26 14.44 -24.61
CA ASN A 83 -0.55 13.44 -25.41
C ASN A 83 -1.16 12.03 -25.23
N PRO A 84 -1.97 11.55 -26.19
CA PRO A 84 -2.57 10.21 -26.12
C PRO A 84 -1.54 9.07 -26.22
N ASP A 85 -0.32 9.35 -26.69
CA ASP A 85 0.74 8.36 -26.85
C ASP A 85 1.58 8.15 -25.57
N THR A 86 1.44 9.01 -24.55
CA THR A 86 2.23 8.93 -23.31
C THR A 86 1.35 8.47 -22.15
N THR A 87 1.26 7.15 -21.95
CA THR A 87 0.28 6.57 -21.03
C THR A 87 0.63 6.73 -19.55
N ARG A 88 1.92 6.91 -19.20
CA ARG A 88 2.39 6.87 -17.80
C ARG A 88 2.99 8.21 -17.38
N ILE A 89 2.56 8.70 -16.22
CA ILE A 89 3.05 9.97 -15.64
C ILE A 89 4.57 9.94 -15.37
N GLY A 90 5.12 8.78 -15.01
CA GLY A 90 6.55 8.62 -14.78
C GLY A 90 7.41 8.93 -16.02
N ASP A 91 6.95 8.50 -17.19
CA ASP A 91 7.64 8.77 -18.46
C ASP A 91 7.59 10.26 -18.80
N VAL A 92 6.42 10.90 -18.63
CA VAL A 92 6.27 12.34 -18.81
C VAL A 92 7.22 13.12 -17.89
N LEU A 93 7.32 12.72 -16.61
CA LEU A 93 8.21 13.37 -15.64
C LEU A 93 9.70 13.22 -16.00
N ILE A 94 10.09 12.10 -16.61
CA ILE A 94 11.43 11.88 -17.14
C ILE A 94 11.68 12.78 -18.36
N ASP A 95 10.72 12.82 -19.29
CA ASP A 95 10.84 13.57 -20.55
C ASP A 95 10.96 15.08 -20.32
N VAL A 96 10.24 15.63 -19.34
CA VAL A 96 10.37 17.04 -18.94
C VAL A 96 11.58 17.31 -18.03
N GLY A 97 12.31 16.27 -17.62
CA GLY A 97 13.53 16.36 -16.84
C GLY A 97 13.33 16.65 -15.34
N TYR A 98 12.13 16.42 -14.79
CA TYR A 98 11.86 16.62 -13.37
C TYR A 98 12.38 15.47 -12.51
N VAL A 99 12.47 14.27 -13.07
CA VAL A 99 12.97 13.08 -12.38
C VAL A 99 13.87 12.25 -13.28
N THR A 100 14.73 11.47 -12.66
CA THR A 100 15.53 10.44 -13.32
C THR A 100 14.80 9.10 -13.31
N ARG A 101 15.18 8.21 -14.24
CA ARG A 101 14.69 6.82 -14.25
C ARG A 101 14.95 6.10 -12.92
N GLY A 102 16.09 6.37 -12.27
CA GLY A 102 16.41 5.79 -10.96
C GLY A 102 15.46 6.26 -9.86
N GLN A 103 15.07 7.55 -9.87
CA GLN A 103 14.09 8.08 -8.91
C GLN A 103 12.70 7.47 -9.13
N ILE A 104 12.26 7.33 -10.38
CA ILE A 104 11.00 6.62 -10.69
C ILE A 104 11.07 5.16 -10.24
N GLN A 105 12.18 4.47 -10.51
CA GLN A 105 12.36 3.08 -10.07
C GLN A 105 12.31 2.95 -8.54
N ASN A 106 12.93 3.87 -7.79
CA ASN A 106 12.83 3.90 -6.33
C ASN A 106 11.39 4.12 -5.86
N ALA A 107 10.64 5.01 -6.51
CA ALA A 107 9.24 5.25 -6.18
C ALA A 107 8.35 4.03 -6.50
N VAL A 108 8.56 3.35 -7.63
CA VAL A 108 7.86 2.10 -7.97
C VAL A 108 8.18 0.99 -6.98
N ASN A 109 9.45 0.84 -6.59
CA ASN A 109 9.84 -0.14 -5.57
C ASN A 109 9.13 0.13 -4.24
N ALA A 110 9.16 1.38 -3.77
CA ALA A 110 8.49 1.76 -2.53
C ALA A 110 6.97 1.54 -2.60
N GLN A 111 6.34 1.85 -3.74
CA GLN A 111 4.91 1.61 -3.95
C GLN A 111 4.58 0.13 -3.87
N LEU A 112 5.31 -0.72 -4.61
CA LEU A 112 5.08 -2.16 -4.62
C LEU A 112 5.33 -2.78 -3.25
N GLU A 113 6.40 -2.38 -2.55
CA GLU A 113 6.70 -2.86 -1.19
C GLU A 113 5.58 -2.51 -0.22
N ALA A 114 5.09 -1.26 -0.27
CA ALA A 114 3.94 -0.85 0.52
C ALA A 114 2.69 -1.67 0.18
N SER A 115 2.42 -1.92 -1.11
CA SER A 115 1.27 -2.74 -1.53
C SER A 115 1.41 -4.21 -1.08
N ILE A 116 2.59 -4.82 -1.14
CA ILE A 116 2.82 -6.17 -0.64
C ILE A 116 2.61 -6.22 0.87
N PHE A 117 3.17 -5.27 1.62
CA PHE A 117 2.96 -5.16 3.06
C PHE A 117 1.47 -5.08 3.41
N ARG A 118 0.68 -4.29 2.67
CA ARG A 118 -0.78 -4.18 2.85
C ARG A 118 -1.48 -5.53 2.74
N ILE A 119 -1.12 -6.31 1.72
CA ILE A 119 -1.68 -7.65 1.51
C ILE A 119 -1.32 -8.59 2.66
N LEU A 120 -0.09 -8.49 3.19
CA LEU A 120 0.37 -9.37 4.27
C LEU A 120 -0.28 -9.03 5.63
N VAL A 121 -0.55 -7.75 5.90
CA VAL A 121 -1.20 -7.32 7.14
C VAL A 121 -2.71 -7.54 7.10
N GLN A 122 -3.36 -7.28 5.96
CA GLN A 122 -4.79 -7.56 5.78
C GLN A 122 -4.95 -9.06 5.54
N TYR A 123 -5.17 -9.82 6.62
CA TYR A 123 -5.35 -11.28 6.57
C TYR A 123 -6.51 -11.65 5.62
N GLY A 124 -6.18 -12.04 4.38
CA GLY A 124 -7.15 -12.49 3.38
C GLY A 124 -6.95 -11.88 1.99
N GLY A 125 -7.46 -12.57 0.98
CA GLY A 125 -7.36 -12.17 -0.43
C GLY A 125 -7.18 -13.38 -1.34
N THR A 126 -7.34 -13.14 -2.62
CA THR A 126 -7.18 -14.17 -3.66
C THR A 126 -6.01 -13.83 -4.56
N PHE A 127 -5.50 -14.85 -5.24
CA PHE A 127 -4.52 -14.67 -6.30
C PHE A 127 -4.93 -15.46 -7.54
N SER A 128 -4.48 -15.00 -8.70
CA SER A 128 -4.56 -15.74 -9.95
C SER A 128 -3.31 -15.50 -10.79
N PHE A 129 -2.81 -16.55 -11.42
CA PHE A 129 -1.69 -16.49 -12.36
C PHE A 129 -2.12 -17.02 -13.72
N GLU A 130 -2.02 -16.19 -14.74
CA GLU A 130 -2.30 -16.54 -16.13
C GLU A 130 -1.00 -16.53 -16.96
N PRO A 131 -0.55 -17.69 -17.49
CA PRO A 131 0.66 -17.75 -18.30
C PRO A 131 0.53 -16.93 -19.59
N ALA A 132 1.58 -16.20 -19.95
CA ALA A 132 1.67 -15.45 -21.20
C ALA A 132 3.05 -15.59 -21.83
N THR A 133 3.12 -15.46 -23.16
CA THR A 133 4.35 -15.68 -23.95
C THR A 133 4.91 -14.41 -24.57
N ASN A 134 4.14 -13.32 -24.62
CA ASN A 134 4.58 -12.03 -25.14
C ASN A 134 4.38 -10.97 -24.05
N ILE A 135 5.40 -10.79 -23.23
CA ILE A 135 5.43 -9.84 -22.12
C ILE A 135 6.30 -8.67 -22.55
N GLU A 136 5.75 -7.46 -22.56
CA GLU A 136 6.54 -6.25 -22.76
C GLU A 136 7.25 -5.89 -21.45
N THR A 137 8.57 -5.76 -21.51
CA THR A 137 9.37 -5.42 -20.33
C THR A 137 9.46 -3.92 -20.17
N ASP A 138 8.93 -3.41 -19.07
CA ASP A 138 9.17 -2.05 -18.62
C ASP A 138 10.59 -1.95 -18.04
N PRO A 139 11.47 -1.11 -18.61
CA PRO A 139 12.81 -0.90 -18.06
C PRO A 139 12.83 -0.45 -16.60
N ILE A 140 11.80 0.26 -16.12
CA ILE A 140 11.66 0.68 -14.72
C ILE A 140 11.38 -0.53 -13.84
N ALA A 141 10.48 -1.42 -14.25
CA ALA A 141 10.14 -2.62 -13.48
C ALA A 141 11.24 -3.69 -13.51
N SER A 142 12.05 -3.74 -14.58
CA SER A 142 13.11 -4.76 -14.76
C SER A 142 14.18 -4.80 -13.66
N GLY A 143 14.31 -3.74 -12.85
CA GLY A 143 15.24 -3.67 -11.71
C GLY A 143 14.65 -4.10 -10.37
N ILE A 144 13.39 -4.51 -10.31
CA ILE A 144 12.70 -4.90 -9.09
C ILE A 144 13.33 -6.20 -8.54
N ARG A 145 13.73 -6.16 -7.27
CA ARG A 145 14.24 -7.33 -6.53
C ARG A 145 13.14 -7.86 -5.61
N LEU A 146 12.21 -8.61 -6.20
CA LEU A 146 10.98 -9.00 -5.54
C LEU A 146 11.22 -9.83 -4.28
N GLU A 147 12.22 -10.73 -4.25
CA GLU A 147 12.48 -11.55 -3.06
C GLU A 147 12.85 -10.70 -1.84
N SER A 148 13.74 -9.71 -2.01
CA SER A 148 14.13 -8.83 -0.91
C SER A 148 12.98 -7.96 -0.41
N MET A 149 12.09 -7.52 -1.30
CA MET A 149 10.93 -6.70 -0.94
C MET A 149 9.90 -7.53 -0.16
N VAL A 150 9.65 -8.77 -0.59
CA VAL A 150 8.73 -9.68 0.10
C VAL A 150 9.26 -10.01 1.49
N LEU A 151 10.54 -10.35 1.61
CA LEU A 151 11.15 -10.64 2.92
C LEU A 151 11.09 -9.42 3.86
N ASN A 152 11.36 -8.22 3.35
CA ASN A 152 11.24 -7.02 4.18
C ASN A 152 9.78 -6.72 4.53
N ALA A 153 8.85 -6.85 3.60
CA ALA A 153 7.42 -6.66 3.84
C ALA A 153 6.87 -7.67 4.85
N MET A 154 7.33 -8.92 4.83
CA MET A 154 6.98 -9.93 5.84
C MET A 154 7.53 -9.57 7.21
N ARG A 155 8.82 -9.21 7.32
CA ARG A 155 9.39 -8.73 8.58
C ARG A 155 8.60 -7.55 9.12
N LEU A 156 8.24 -6.59 8.27
CA LEU A 156 7.42 -5.44 8.63
C LEU A 156 6.02 -5.87 9.07
N ALA A 157 5.38 -6.84 8.41
CA ALA A 157 4.06 -7.35 8.77
C ALA A 157 4.08 -8.13 10.10
N ASP A 158 5.13 -8.90 10.36
CA ASP A 158 5.33 -9.61 11.64
C ASP A 158 5.55 -8.61 12.78
N GLU A 159 6.41 -7.61 12.57
CA GLU A 159 6.60 -6.48 13.50
C GLU A 159 5.31 -5.71 13.71
N TRP A 160 4.54 -5.51 12.64
CA TRP A 160 3.24 -4.87 12.68
C TRP A 160 2.27 -5.64 13.57
N GLY A 161 2.10 -6.95 13.36
CA GLY A 161 1.22 -7.80 14.17
C GLY A 161 1.71 -8.03 15.60
N ALA A 162 3.00 -7.87 15.86
CA ALA A 162 3.56 -7.95 17.22
C ALA A 162 3.28 -6.68 18.06
N VAL A 163 3.10 -5.53 17.41
CA VAL A 163 2.87 -4.23 18.07
C VAL A 163 1.40 -3.80 18.01
N HIS A 164 0.67 -4.22 16.98
CA HIS A 164 -0.73 -3.88 16.76
C HIS A 164 -1.60 -5.12 16.95
N ASP A 165 -2.38 -5.12 18.02
CA ASP A 165 -3.47 -6.07 18.16
C ASP A 165 -4.52 -5.72 17.09
N SER A 166 -4.65 -6.59 16.08
CA SER A 166 -5.57 -6.43 14.94
C SER A 166 -7.05 -6.36 15.34
N ASN A 167 -7.36 -6.54 16.63
CA ASN A 167 -8.66 -6.26 17.20
C ASN A 167 -8.88 -4.78 17.57
N LEU A 168 -7.89 -3.90 17.53
CA LEU A 168 -8.07 -2.51 17.99
C LEU A 168 -8.46 -1.54 16.86
N ARG A 169 -9.63 -0.92 17.00
CA ARG A 169 -10.10 0.20 16.18
C ARG A 169 -9.76 1.53 16.81
N VAL A 170 -9.46 2.52 15.99
CA VAL A 170 -9.34 3.92 16.42
C VAL A 170 -10.67 4.62 16.18
N GLU A 171 -11.29 5.12 17.24
CA GLU A 171 -12.49 5.94 17.14
C GLU A 171 -12.22 7.34 17.69
N LEU A 172 -12.81 8.36 17.07
CA LEU A 172 -12.84 9.70 17.65
C LEU A 172 -13.75 9.69 18.88
N THR A 173 -13.36 10.42 19.92
CA THR A 173 -14.23 10.59 21.09
C THR A 173 -15.22 11.73 20.84
N ASP A 174 -16.37 11.67 21.51
CA ASP A 174 -17.39 12.75 21.49
C ASP A 174 -17.03 13.92 22.43
N THR A 175 -15.77 14.05 22.82
CA THR A 175 -15.32 15.08 23.75
C THR A 175 -15.21 16.42 23.03
N LEU A 176 -15.74 17.48 23.63
CA LEU A 176 -15.56 18.84 23.09
C LEU A 176 -14.08 19.22 23.21
N ILE A 177 -13.40 19.33 22.07
CA ILE A 177 -12.00 19.70 21.98
C ILE A 177 -11.88 21.17 21.61
N ASP A 178 -11.10 21.92 22.39
CA ASP A 178 -10.84 23.33 22.11
C ASP A 178 -9.90 23.52 20.91
N ALA A 179 -10.06 24.65 20.20
CA ALA A 179 -9.25 24.99 19.02
C ALA A 179 -7.74 25.06 19.31
N SER A 180 -7.34 25.38 20.54
CA SER A 180 -5.93 25.36 20.97
C SER A 180 -5.32 23.96 20.94
N THR A 181 -6.11 22.93 21.26
CA THR A 181 -5.68 21.54 21.25
C THR A 181 -5.47 21.05 19.82
N VAL A 182 -6.39 21.38 18.92
CA VAL A 182 -6.28 21.07 17.48
C VAL A 182 -5.08 21.78 16.84
N ASN A 183 -4.83 23.05 17.20
CA ASN A 183 -3.69 23.79 16.69
C ASN A 183 -2.34 23.28 17.22
N SER A 184 -2.33 22.59 18.36
CA SER A 184 -1.14 21.99 18.97
C SER A 184 -0.85 20.57 18.50
N LEU A 185 -1.63 20.03 17.56
CA LEU A 185 -1.34 18.73 16.97
C LEU A 185 -0.07 18.81 16.12
N THR A 186 0.74 17.77 16.20
CA THR A 186 1.83 17.52 15.26
C THR A 186 1.28 17.17 13.87
N ASP A 187 2.13 17.20 12.86
CA ASP A 187 1.72 16.85 11.50
C ASP A 187 1.30 15.36 11.42
N GLU A 188 1.96 14.51 12.20
CA GLU A 188 1.68 13.10 12.37
C GLU A 188 0.32 12.85 13.04
N GLU A 189 0.04 13.55 14.15
CA GLU A 189 -1.26 13.47 14.84
C GLU A 189 -2.41 13.98 13.95
N ARG A 190 -2.20 15.05 13.16
CA ARG A 190 -3.21 15.54 12.20
C ARG A 190 -3.48 14.53 11.09
N SER A 191 -2.43 13.91 10.55
CA SER A 191 -2.56 12.87 9.51
C SER A 191 -3.42 11.72 10.01
N LEU A 192 -3.18 11.27 11.25
CA LEU A 192 -3.96 10.21 11.91
C LEU A 192 -5.43 10.60 12.07
N VAL A 193 -5.73 11.79 12.60
CA VAL A 193 -7.10 12.30 12.75
C VAL A 193 -7.82 12.42 11.41
N MET A 194 -7.13 12.88 10.36
CA MET A 194 -7.71 13.00 9.02
C MET A 194 -8.03 11.63 8.41
N SER A 195 -7.18 10.62 8.61
CA SER A 195 -7.49 9.24 8.23
C SER A 195 -8.75 8.71 8.92
N VAL A 196 -8.89 8.95 10.23
CA VAL A 196 -10.11 8.55 10.97
C VAL A 196 -11.35 9.26 10.46
N LEU A 197 -11.27 10.58 10.20
CA LEU A 197 -12.37 11.37 9.63
C LEU A 197 -12.75 10.91 8.21
N ASN A 198 -11.80 10.38 7.44
CA ASN A 198 -12.03 9.84 6.11
C ASN A 198 -12.63 8.42 6.13
N GLY A 199 -12.97 7.89 7.31
CA GLY A 199 -13.65 6.60 7.49
C GLY A 199 -12.71 5.42 7.73
N ASP A 200 -11.41 5.65 7.85
CA ASP A 200 -10.44 4.61 8.20
C ASP A 200 -10.55 4.33 9.71
N SER A 201 -10.92 3.11 10.11
CA SER A 201 -11.30 2.83 11.50
C SER A 201 -10.45 1.76 12.17
N THR A 202 -9.60 1.06 11.42
CA THR A 202 -8.63 0.11 11.98
C THR A 202 -7.27 0.77 12.00
N ILE A 203 -6.51 0.55 13.08
CA ILE A 203 -5.13 1.03 13.23
C ILE A 203 -4.31 0.75 11.95
N ASP A 204 -4.48 -0.44 11.37
CA ASP A 204 -3.80 -0.90 10.16
C ASP A 204 -4.04 0.00 8.95
N VAL A 205 -5.28 0.47 8.77
CA VAL A 205 -5.66 1.31 7.61
C VAL A 205 -5.16 2.75 7.80
N ILE A 206 -5.23 3.24 9.03
CA ILE A 206 -4.85 4.61 9.40
C ILE A 206 -3.33 4.77 9.29
N ALA A 207 -2.54 3.86 9.85
CA ALA A 207 -1.09 3.95 9.79
C ALA A 207 -0.57 3.90 8.35
N LEU A 208 -1.14 2.98 7.58
CA LEU A 208 -0.79 2.75 6.20
C LEU A 208 -1.07 3.95 5.28
N ARG A 209 -2.15 4.68 5.53
CA ARG A 209 -2.50 5.89 4.78
C ARG A 209 -1.80 7.14 5.28
N SER A 210 -1.46 7.17 6.57
CA SER A 210 -0.73 8.29 7.18
C SER A 210 0.73 8.38 6.73
N GLY A 211 1.30 7.30 6.20
CA GLY A 211 2.70 7.23 5.75
C GLY A 211 3.73 7.26 6.88
N LEU A 212 3.27 7.08 8.13
CA LEU A 212 4.10 7.12 9.33
C LEU A 212 4.83 5.79 9.55
N ASN A 213 6.05 5.84 10.06
CA ASN A 213 6.73 4.64 10.54
C ASN A 213 6.13 4.19 11.89
N SER A 214 6.48 2.98 12.36
CA SER A 214 5.89 2.39 13.56
C SER A 214 6.10 3.22 14.84
N GLU A 215 7.26 3.87 14.98
CA GLU A 215 7.57 4.71 16.14
C GLU A 215 6.76 6.02 16.11
N GLN A 216 6.75 6.71 14.96
CA GLN A 216 5.96 7.93 14.74
C GLN A 216 4.47 7.68 14.91
N PHE A 217 3.99 6.57 14.37
CA PHE A 217 2.59 6.18 14.48
C PHE A 217 2.21 5.89 15.94
N GLY A 218 3.01 5.11 16.67
CA GLY A 218 2.79 4.83 18.08
C GLY A 218 2.79 6.10 18.94
N GLN A 219 3.71 7.03 18.68
CA GLN A 219 3.75 8.33 19.36
C GLN A 219 2.52 9.18 19.05
N ALA A 220 2.06 9.21 17.79
CA ALA A 220 0.86 9.93 17.38
C ALA A 220 -0.42 9.35 18.02
N VAL A 221 -0.56 8.02 18.07
CA VAL A 221 -1.67 7.35 18.75
C VAL A 221 -1.66 7.69 20.25
N SER A 222 -0.52 7.54 20.92
CA SER A 222 -0.39 7.83 22.35
C SER A 222 -0.71 9.30 22.64
N GLY A 223 -0.17 10.23 21.85
CA GLY A 223 -0.39 11.66 22.02
C GLY A 223 -1.86 12.06 21.84
N LEU A 224 -2.58 11.41 20.91
CA LEU A 224 -4.01 11.63 20.71
C LEU A 224 -4.87 10.97 21.80
N GLN A 225 -4.48 9.80 22.32
CA GLN A 225 -5.15 9.16 23.46
C GLN A 225 -5.00 9.99 24.73
N ASP A 226 -3.81 10.51 25.02
CA ASP A 226 -3.54 11.37 26.19
C ASP A 226 -4.39 12.65 26.16
N ARG A 227 -4.64 13.18 24.95
CA ARG A 227 -5.53 14.33 24.73
C ARG A 227 -7.01 13.96 24.67
N SER A 228 -7.35 12.69 24.90
CA SER A 228 -8.71 12.14 24.80
C SER A 228 -9.36 12.39 23.44
N MET A 229 -8.57 12.54 22.36
CA MET A 229 -9.09 12.79 21.02
C MET A 229 -9.50 11.50 20.30
N ILE A 230 -8.79 10.41 20.61
CA ILE A 230 -9.10 9.08 20.09
C ILE A 230 -9.24 8.09 21.24
N GLN A 231 -10.01 7.03 21.01
CA GLN A 231 -10.06 5.85 21.85
C GLN A 231 -9.72 4.61 21.02
N LEU A 232 -9.08 3.63 21.66
CA LEU A 232 -8.85 2.32 21.08
C LEU A 232 -9.94 1.36 21.55
N VAL A 233 -10.70 0.80 20.62
CA VAL A 233 -11.82 -0.09 20.91
C VAL A 233 -11.52 -1.48 20.37
N GLU A 234 -11.56 -2.49 21.23
CA GLU A 234 -11.50 -3.88 20.80
C GLU A 234 -12.76 -4.25 19.99
N LEU A 235 -12.55 -4.73 18.78
CA LEU A 235 -13.51 -5.47 17.99
C LEU A 235 -13.91 -6.70 18.79
N LYS A 236 -15.10 -6.65 19.41
CA LYS A 236 -15.74 -7.87 19.88
C LYS A 236 -15.89 -8.78 18.66
N SER A 237 -15.18 -9.90 18.66
CA SER A 237 -15.42 -11.02 17.78
C SER A 237 -16.90 -11.37 17.85
N THR A 238 -17.68 -10.89 16.89
CA THR A 238 -19.07 -11.28 16.75
C THR A 238 -19.03 -12.64 16.09
N ASP A 239 -18.99 -13.68 16.91
CA ASP A 239 -19.41 -14.99 16.46
C ASP A 239 -20.44 -15.55 17.45
N GLN A 240 -21.51 -16.11 16.88
CA GLN A 240 -22.62 -16.84 17.52
C GLN A 240 -23.77 -16.05 18.16
N ALA A 241 -24.79 -15.74 17.34
CA ALA A 241 -26.23 -15.93 17.61
C ALA A 241 -27.01 -15.27 16.45
N THR A 242 -27.38 -15.98 15.39
CA THR A 242 -28.71 -16.60 15.30
C THR A 242 -28.67 -17.87 14.43
N ALA A 243 -28.31 -18.99 15.04
CA ALA A 243 -28.71 -20.31 14.57
C ALA A 243 -29.30 -21.05 15.77
N ASP A 244 -30.44 -20.58 16.27
CA ASP A 244 -31.43 -21.51 16.80
C ASP A 244 -32.77 -20.84 17.06
N THR A 245 -33.78 -21.71 17.12
CA THR A 245 -35.14 -21.58 17.65
C THR A 245 -36.26 -21.21 16.66
N PRO A 246 -37.39 -21.92 16.69
CA PRO A 246 -37.56 -23.38 16.66
C PRO A 246 -38.46 -23.86 15.50
#